data_AF-A0A5M9H0J2-F1
#
_entry.id   AF-A0A5M9H0J2-F1
#
_cell.length_a   1.000
_cell.length_b   1.000
_cell.length_c   1.000
_cell.angle_alpha   90.00
_cell.angle_beta   90.00
_cell.angle_gamma   90.00
#
_symmetry.space_group_name_H-M   'P 1'
#
loop_
_entity.id
_entity.type
_entity.pdbx_description
1 polymer ?
#
loop_
_entity_poly.entity_id
_entity_poly.type
_entity_poly.pdbx_seq_one_letter_code
_entity_poly.pdbx_strand_id
1 'polypeptide(L)'
;MNITDNQEELLNARISHLPFSESFIYHSQNMGFTSLKEITDLGWVRLTRREGFTNMWFGELLTLLKKEGLLSLLYRQEQDIFD
;
A
#
# COMPACT_ATOMS: atom_id res chain seq x y z
N MET A 1 3.39 16.88 0.92
CA MET A 1 1.94 16.65 1.02
C MET A 1 1.64 16.35 2.47
N ASN A 2 0.69 17.06 3.07
CA ASN A 2 0.27 16.80 4.45
C ASN A 2 -0.84 15.76 4.41
N ILE A 3 -0.68 14.68 5.18
CA ILE A 3 -1.70 13.64 5.38
C ILE A 3 -2.73 14.20 6.37
N THR A 4 -4.02 13.96 6.13
CA THR A 4 -5.10 14.32 7.07
C THR A 4 -5.26 13.24 8.14
N ASP A 5 -5.85 13.58 9.29
CA ASP A 5 -6.10 12.60 10.36
C ASP A 5 -6.86 11.36 9.84
N ASN A 6 -7.87 11.54 8.98
CA ASN A 6 -8.61 10.43 8.36
C ASN A 6 -7.72 9.54 7.47
N GLN A 7 -6.80 10.14 6.71
CA GLN A 7 -5.87 9.38 5.88
C GLN A 7 -4.84 8.64 6.74
N GLU A 8 -4.44 9.22 7.87
CA GLU A 8 -3.54 8.57 8.83
C GLU A 8 -4.23 7.38 9.53
N GLU A 9 -5.49 7.52 9.91
CA GLU A 9 -6.32 6.40 10.40
C GLU A 9 -6.44 5.30 9.35
N LEU A 10 -6.72 5.66 8.08
CA LEU A 10 -6.80 4.71 6.97
C LEU A 10 -5.47 3.95 6.77
N LEU A 11 -4.34 4.64 6.82
CA LEU A 11 -3.02 4.06 6.59
C LEU A 11 -2.65 3.06 7.69
N ASN A 12 -3.02 3.35 8.94
CA ASN A 12 -2.71 2.52 10.10
C ASN A 12 -3.77 1.43 10.38
N ALA A 13 -4.94 1.51 9.74
CA ALA A 13 -5.99 0.49 9.87
C ALA A 13 -5.50 -0.88 9.35
N ARG A 14 -6.02 -1.95 9.98
CA ARG A 14 -5.79 -3.31 9.50
C ARG A 14 -6.42 -3.50 8.13
N ILE A 15 -5.67 -4.05 7.17
CA ILE A 15 -6.13 -4.33 5.80
C ILE A 15 -7.42 -5.19 5.81
N SER A 16 -7.57 -6.10 6.77
CA SER A 16 -8.77 -6.92 6.93
C SER A 16 -10.05 -6.15 7.28
N HIS A 17 -9.94 -4.88 7.71
CA HIS A 17 -11.08 -4.01 8.00
C HIS A 17 -11.34 -2.99 6.88
N LEU A 18 -10.54 -3.02 5.82
CA LEU A 18 -10.64 -2.11 4.69
C LEU A 18 -11.51 -2.74 3.57
N PRO A 19 -12.09 -1.92 2.67
CA PRO A 19 -12.99 -2.37 1.63
C PRO A 19 -12.24 -3.00 0.44
N PHE A 20 -11.40 -3.98 0.71
CA PHE A 20 -10.64 -4.75 -0.28
C PHE A 20 -11.27 -6.12 -0.51
N SER A 21 -10.92 -6.76 -1.64
CA SER A 21 -11.32 -8.13 -1.88
C SER A 21 -10.65 -9.11 -0.91
N GLU A 22 -11.27 -10.28 -0.70
CA GLU A 22 -10.65 -11.37 0.07
C GLU A 22 -9.30 -11.80 -0.54
N SER A 23 -9.20 -11.78 -1.87
CA SER A 23 -7.96 -12.05 -2.59
C SER A 23 -6.88 -11.04 -2.22
N PHE A 24 -7.22 -9.74 -2.20
CA PHE A 24 -6.29 -8.71 -1.80
C PHE A 24 -5.78 -8.91 -0.36
N ILE A 25 -6.70 -9.20 0.57
CA ILE A 25 -6.38 -9.43 1.98
C ILE A 25 -5.46 -10.65 2.10
N TYR A 26 -5.78 -11.76 1.43
CA TYR A 26 -4.97 -12.98 1.42
C TYR A 26 -3.55 -12.75 0.90
N HIS A 27 -3.42 -12.09 -0.26
CA HIS A 27 -2.13 -11.76 -0.84
C HIS A 27 -1.32 -10.80 0.05
N SER A 28 -1.97 -9.81 0.66
CA SER A 28 -1.33 -8.89 1.60
C SER A 28 -0.76 -9.64 2.80
N GLN A 29 -1.54 -10.56 3.38
CA GLN A 29 -1.11 -11.37 4.54
C GLN A 29 0.03 -12.32 4.18
N ASN A 30 -0.02 -12.98 3.01
CA ASN A 30 1.07 -13.83 2.53
C ASN A 30 2.36 -13.02 2.29
N MET A 31 2.23 -11.78 1.85
CA MET A 31 3.35 -10.84 1.74
C MET A 31 3.76 -10.22 3.09
N GLY A 32 3.11 -10.58 4.19
CA GLY A 32 3.43 -10.09 5.54
C GLY A 32 2.95 -8.67 5.84
N PHE A 33 2.01 -8.12 5.05
CA PHE A 33 1.43 -6.80 5.29
C PHE A 33 0.12 -6.90 6.06
N THR A 34 -0.02 -6.04 7.06
CA THR A 34 -1.20 -5.90 7.91
C THR A 34 -1.86 -4.54 7.79
N SER A 35 -1.16 -3.52 7.28
CA SER A 35 -1.64 -2.14 7.09
C SER A 35 -1.23 -1.55 5.75
N LEU A 36 -1.93 -0.52 5.29
CA LEU A 36 -1.54 0.23 4.08
C LEU A 36 -0.24 1.01 4.29
N LYS A 37 0.03 1.45 5.52
CA LYS A 37 1.27 2.14 5.88
C LYS A 37 2.49 1.29 5.56
N GLU A 38 2.50 0.02 5.96
CA GLU A 38 3.60 -0.91 5.67
C GLU A 38 3.82 -1.10 4.15
N ILE A 39 2.73 -1.14 3.38
CA ILE A 39 2.77 -1.25 1.91
C ILE A 39 3.38 0.02 1.31
N THR A 40 2.89 1.20 1.70
CA THR A 40 3.37 2.48 1.15
C THR A 40 4.79 2.81 1.60
N ASP A 41 5.16 2.43 2.83
CA ASP A 41 6.50 2.54 3.39
C ASP A 41 7.48 1.52 2.79
N LEU A 42 7.04 0.60 1.95
CA LEU A 42 7.95 -0.25 1.19
C LEU A 42 8.24 0.32 -0.22
N GLY A 43 7.28 1.05 -0.78
CA GLY A 43 7.38 1.65 -2.11
C GLY A 43 7.21 0.66 -3.27
N TRP A 44 6.84 1.19 -4.44
CA TRP A 44 6.40 0.37 -5.58
C TRP A 44 7.47 -0.60 -6.11
N VAL A 45 8.74 -0.17 -6.18
CA VAL A 45 9.85 -1.00 -6.70
C VAL A 45 10.02 -2.26 -5.87
N ARG A 46 9.93 -2.14 -4.55
CA ARG A 46 10.12 -3.28 -3.65
C ARG A 46 8.87 -4.15 -3.57
N LEU A 47 7.67 -3.57 -3.67
CA LEU A 47 6.41 -4.32 -3.74
C LEU A 47 6.38 -5.28 -4.94
N THR A 48 6.77 -4.81 -6.13
CA THR A 48 6.78 -5.63 -7.35
C THR A 48 7.75 -6.83 -7.30
N ARG A 49 8.67 -6.85 -6.33
CA ARG A 49 9.64 -7.92 -6.11
C ARG A 49 9.24 -8.90 -5.01
N ARG A 50 8.12 -8.69 -4.32
CA ARG A 50 7.66 -9.59 -3.25
C ARG A 50 7.08 -10.88 -3.85
N GLU A 51 7.43 -12.00 -3.25
CA GLU A 51 6.74 -13.26 -3.50
C GLU A 51 5.27 -13.12 -3.12
N GLY A 52 4.36 -13.51 -4.01
CA GLY A 52 2.91 -13.31 -3.83
C GLY A 52 2.35 -12.00 -4.39
N PHE A 53 3.19 -11.11 -4.93
CA PHE A 53 2.75 -9.94 -5.68
C PHE A 53 1.98 -10.34 -6.94
N THR A 54 0.85 -9.67 -7.20
CA THR A 54 0.09 -9.82 -8.45
C THR A 54 -0.38 -8.46 -8.98
N ASN A 55 -0.57 -8.36 -10.29
CA ASN A 55 -1.09 -7.14 -10.92
C ASN A 55 -2.51 -6.81 -10.46
N MET A 56 -3.33 -7.83 -10.15
CA MET A 56 -4.69 -7.64 -9.64
C MET A 56 -4.66 -7.02 -8.24
N TRP A 57 -3.83 -7.56 -7.34
CA TRP A 57 -3.60 -6.98 -6.02
C TRP A 57 -3.13 -5.52 -6.11
N PHE A 58 -2.18 -5.24 -7.00
CA PHE A 58 -1.66 -3.89 -7.18
C PHE A 58 -2.73 -2.94 -7.75
N GLY A 59 -3.57 -3.41 -8.67
CA GLY A 59 -4.68 -2.62 -9.21
C GLY A 59 -5.68 -2.17 -8.13
N GLU A 60 -6.04 -3.06 -7.20
CA GLU A 60 -6.90 -2.72 -6.06
C GLU A 60 -6.25 -1.67 -5.15
N LEU A 61 -4.96 -1.87 -4.81
CA LEU A 61 -4.18 -0.90 -4.03
C LEU A 61 -4.19 0.49 -4.68
N LEU A 62 -3.84 0.57 -5.97
CA LEU A 62 -3.78 1.83 -6.71
C LEU A 62 -5.15 2.49 -6.77
N THR A 63 -6.23 1.72 -6.90
CA THR A 63 -7.60 2.24 -6.93
C THR A 63 -7.95 2.93 -5.62
N LEU A 64 -7.68 2.31 -4.47
CA LEU A 64 -7.94 2.92 -3.18
C LEU A 64 -7.04 4.15 -2.95
N LEU A 65 -5.72 4.01 -3.15
CA LEU A 65 -4.79 5.12 -2.90
C LEU A 65 -5.07 6.32 -3.81
N LYS A 66 -5.50 6.10 -5.05
CA LYS A 66 -5.91 7.18 -5.96
C LYS A 66 -7.18 7.87 -5.48
N LYS A 67 -8.19 7.11 -5.03
CA LYS A 67 -9.44 7.64 -4.49
C LYS A 67 -9.18 8.54 -3.27
N GLU A 68 -8.24 8.14 -2.42
CA GLU A 68 -7.91 8.83 -1.18
C GLU A 68 -6.80 9.89 -1.33
N GLY A 69 -6.28 10.10 -2.55
CA GLY A 69 -5.22 11.09 -2.82
C GLY A 69 -3.83 10.72 -2.26
N LEU A 70 -3.60 9.45 -1.94
CA LEU A 70 -2.40 8.91 -1.30
C LEU A 70 -1.42 8.23 -2.26
N LEU A 71 -1.71 8.24 -3.57
CA LEU A 71 -0.91 7.54 -4.57
C LEU A 71 0.57 7.95 -4.58
N SER A 72 0.88 9.20 -4.23
CA SER A 72 2.24 9.74 -4.14
C SER A 72 3.12 9.02 -3.11
N LEU A 73 2.53 8.37 -2.09
CA LEU A 73 3.28 7.67 -1.05
C LEU A 73 4.07 6.47 -1.62
N LEU A 74 3.57 5.81 -2.66
CA LEU A 74 4.26 4.68 -3.29
C LEU A 74 5.57 5.06 -4.03
N TYR A 75 5.72 6.33 -4.38
CA TYR A 75 6.87 6.85 -5.13
C TYR A 75 7.94 7.47 -4.23
N ARG A 76 7.70 7.57 -2.91
CA ARG A 76 8.53 8.38 -2.01
C ARG A 76 9.94 7.81 -1.77
N GLN A 77 10.17 6.53 -2.01
CA GLN A 77 11.41 5.84 -1.62
C GLN A 77 12.48 5.71 -2.73
N GLU A 78 12.27 6.29 -3.91
CA GLU A 78 13.34 6.33 -4.93
C GLU A 78 14.37 7.45 -4.67
N GLN A 79 14.15 8.32 -3.70
CA GLN A 79 15.03 9.47 -3.44
C GLN A 79 16.21 9.16 -2.49
N ASP A 80 16.24 8.01 -1.80
CA ASP A 80 17.27 7.69 -0.80
C ASP A 80 18.40 6.74 -1.31
N ILE A 81 18.63 6.66 -2.63
CA ILE A 81 19.71 5.81 -3.22
C ILE A 81 20.85 6.65 -3.83
N PHE A 82 20.83 7.97 -3.64
CA PHE A 82 21.93 8.87 -4.06
C PHE A 82 22.42 9.82 -2.95
N ASP A 83 22.58 9.30 -1.73
CA ASP A 83 23.47 9.89 -0.71
C ASP A 83 24.67 8.96 -0.46
#